data_AF-A0AAV1XVA2-F1
#
_entry.id   AF-A0AAV1XVA2-F1
#
_cell.length_a   1.000
_cell.length_b   1.000
_cell.length_c   1.000
_cell.angle_alpha   90.00
_cell.angle_beta   90.00
_cell.angle_gamma   90.00
#
_symmetry.space_group_name_H-M   'P 1'
#
loop_
_entity.id
_entity.type
_entity.pdbx_description
1 polymer ?
#
loop_
_entity_poly.entity_id
_entity_poly.type
_entity_poly.pdbx_seq_one_letter_code
_entity_poly.pdbx_strand_id
1 'polypeptide(L)'
;MDDWAQNPTVHTALDEILPCVDNATAQESLTRSRDVTHKLVEVLDMFISGINNENQSSPLIPLFCNPFESKLTVRQCAPGEVTLENAITVWKNYTCEVSSSGNCITPGRITPTIYDQMAGVVNATYGLYHYGPFLTDLVDCTFLRETFADISNNYCPGLTRFAEWIYVGLVLVSVAVMMSLIFWIIFEREKRLHGRAKVHRLVGGPYKMKAMLPP
;
A
#
# COMPACT_ATOMS: atom_id res chain seq x y z
N MET A 1 -4.00 6.79 -15.29
CA MET A 1 -3.45 7.56 -14.17
C MET A 1 -3.80 9.03 -14.34
N ASP A 2 -3.44 9.65 -15.46
CA ASP A 2 -3.78 11.05 -15.76
C ASP A 2 -5.29 11.33 -15.78
N ASP A 3 -6.08 10.45 -16.41
CA ASP A 3 -7.55 10.57 -16.43
C ASP A 3 -8.19 10.58 -15.02
N TRP A 4 -7.61 9.80 -14.09
CA TRP A 4 -8.06 9.77 -12.70
C TRP A 4 -7.62 11.02 -11.94
N ALA A 5 -6.40 11.52 -12.18
CA ALA A 5 -5.91 12.74 -11.54
C ALA A 5 -6.76 13.96 -11.96
N GLN A 6 -7.24 14.00 -13.20
CA GLN A 6 -8.12 15.06 -13.70
C GLN A 6 -9.58 14.87 -13.29
N ASN A 7 -10.07 13.62 -13.19
CA ASN A 7 -11.46 13.29 -12.89
C ASN A 7 -11.57 12.14 -11.86
N PRO A 8 -11.24 12.38 -10.58
CA PRO A 8 -11.16 11.32 -9.56
C PRO A 8 -12.51 10.70 -9.20
N THR A 9 -13.63 11.36 -9.52
CA THR A 9 -15.00 10.92 -9.22
C THR A 9 -15.64 10.08 -10.34
N VAL A 10 -14.92 9.86 -11.45
CA VAL A 10 -15.38 8.99 -12.53
C VAL A 10 -14.89 7.57 -12.23
N HIS A 11 -15.77 6.57 -12.35
CA HIS A 11 -15.39 5.18 -12.15
C HIS A 11 -14.21 4.81 -13.05
N THR A 12 -13.05 4.65 -12.41
CA THR A 12 -11.82 4.19 -13.04
C THR A 12 -11.29 3.02 -12.22
N ALA A 13 -10.38 2.23 -12.79
CA ALA A 13 -9.74 1.14 -12.06
C ALA A 13 -8.96 1.59 -10.80
N LEU A 14 -8.72 2.90 -10.63
CA LEU A 14 -8.02 3.47 -9.47
C LEU A 14 -8.99 3.95 -8.36
N ASP A 15 -10.24 4.27 -8.72
CA ASP A 15 -11.33 4.64 -7.81
C ASP A 15 -11.72 3.47 -6.88
N GLU A 16 -11.66 2.22 -7.36
CA GLU A 16 -11.94 1.03 -6.55
C GLU A 16 -10.88 0.71 -5.49
N ILE A 17 -9.67 1.28 -5.61
CA ILE A 17 -8.53 0.95 -4.73
C ILE A 17 -8.25 2.09 -3.74
N LEU A 18 -8.55 3.34 -4.11
CA LEU A 18 -8.23 4.52 -3.33
C LEU A 18 -9.52 5.05 -2.66
N PRO A 19 -9.61 5.09 -1.32
CA PRO A 19 -10.77 5.57 -0.60
C PRO A 19 -10.82 7.10 -0.61
N CYS A 20 -10.99 7.70 -1.78
CA CYS A 20 -11.13 9.14 -1.92
C CYS A 20 -12.48 9.61 -1.43
N VAL A 21 -12.47 10.54 -0.49
CA VAL A 21 -13.67 11.28 -0.11
C VAL A 21 -13.44 12.77 -0.36
N ASP A 22 -14.50 13.53 -0.50
CA ASP A 22 -14.39 14.97 -0.63
C ASP A 22 -13.81 15.60 0.65
N ASN A 23 -13.14 16.74 0.50
CA ASN A 23 -12.51 17.46 1.61
C ASN A 23 -13.47 17.72 2.78
N ALA A 24 -14.73 18.05 2.51
CA ALA A 24 -15.70 18.33 3.56
C ALA A 24 -15.99 17.07 4.40
N THR A 25 -16.18 15.92 3.75
CA THR A 25 -16.33 14.62 4.40
C THR A 25 -15.06 14.20 5.16
N ALA A 26 -13.88 14.49 4.62
CA ALA A 26 -12.60 14.23 5.29
C ALA A 26 -12.47 15.06 6.58
N GLN A 27 -12.75 16.37 6.51
CA GLN A 27 -12.74 17.26 7.68
C GLN A 27 -13.82 16.92 8.71
N GLU A 28 -14.99 16.48 8.26
CA GLU A 28 -16.01 15.95 9.17
C GLU A 28 -15.49 14.70 9.88
N SER A 29 -14.86 13.77 9.15
CA SER A 29 -14.28 12.54 9.72
C SER A 29 -13.20 12.84 10.75
N LEU A 30 -12.34 13.84 10.48
CA LEU A 30 -11.35 14.33 11.45
C LEU A 30 -12.04 14.88 12.69
N THR A 31 -13.07 15.72 12.50
CA THR A 31 -13.84 16.29 13.61
C THR A 31 -14.51 15.20 14.46
N ARG A 32 -15.07 14.16 13.84
CA ARG A 32 -15.62 12.99 14.52
C ARG A 32 -14.55 12.20 15.26
N SER A 33 -13.37 12.03 14.68
CA SER A 33 -12.23 11.41 15.36
C SER A 33 -11.83 12.19 16.63
N ARG A 34 -11.80 13.53 16.56
CA ARG A 34 -11.56 14.39 17.75
C ARG A 34 -12.64 14.22 18.81
N ASP A 35 -13.92 14.17 18.42
CA ASP A 35 -15.05 13.95 19.34
C ASP A 35 -14.98 12.58 20.03
N VAL A 36 -14.68 11.51 19.28
CA VAL A 36 -14.47 10.17 19.83
C VAL A 36 -13.30 10.17 20.80
N THR A 37 -12.17 10.79 20.43
CA THR A 37 -11.00 10.92 21.30
C THR A 37 -11.36 11.64 22.59
N HIS A 38 -12.06 12.78 22.50
CA HIS A 38 -12.52 13.53 23.67
C HIS A 38 -13.38 12.67 24.61
N LYS A 39 -14.37 11.97 24.06
CA LYS A 39 -15.30 11.15 24.85
C LYS A 39 -14.62 9.95 25.50
N LEU A 40 -13.68 9.32 24.79
CA LEU A 40 -12.90 8.21 25.36
C LEU A 40 -12.13 8.65 26.60
N VAL A 41 -11.50 9.83 26.56
CA VAL A 41 -10.81 10.40 27.72
C VAL A 41 -11.78 10.74 28.84
N GLU A 42 -12.93 11.35 28.55
CA GLU A 42 -13.95 11.64 29.58
C GLU A 42 -14.44 10.38 30.30
N VAL A 43 -14.72 9.31 29.55
CA VAL A 43 -15.16 8.03 30.14
C VAL A 43 -14.05 7.44 31.02
N LEU A 44 -12.80 7.52 30.57
CA LEU A 44 -11.65 7.03 31.33
C LEU A 44 -11.44 7.84 32.63
N ASP A 45 -11.54 9.16 32.55
CA ASP A 45 -11.41 10.05 33.71
C ASP A 45 -12.57 9.89 34.69
N MET A 46 -13.80 9.68 34.18
CA MET A 46 -14.94 9.34 35.01
C MET A 46 -14.70 8.05 35.79
N PHE A 47 -14.15 7.03 35.12
CA PHE A 47 -13.78 5.78 35.76
C PHE A 47 -12.67 5.96 36.81
N ILE A 48 -11.61 6.70 36.50
CA ILE A 48 -10.52 7.02 37.44
C ILE A 48 -11.06 7.78 38.65
N SER A 49 -11.93 8.76 38.44
CA SER A 49 -12.56 9.52 39.53
C SER A 49 -13.41 8.64 40.43
N GLY A 50 -14.11 7.65 39.87
CA GLY A 50 -14.85 6.65 40.63
C GLY A 50 -13.94 5.83 41.55
N ILE A 51 -12.82 5.33 41.04
CA ILE A 51 -11.82 4.59 41.83
C ILE A 51 -11.18 5.47 42.90
N ASN A 52 -10.91 6.74 42.59
CA ASN A 52 -10.30 7.68 43.52
C ASN A 52 -11.23 8.07 44.67
N ASN A 53 -12.55 8.12 44.44
CA ASN A 53 -13.56 8.42 45.47
C ASN A 53 -13.74 7.28 46.49
N GLU A 54 -13.26 6.08 46.21
CA GLU A 54 -13.19 5.06 47.24
C GLU A 54 -12.17 5.46 48.31
N ASN A 55 -12.61 5.49 49.57
CA ASN A 55 -11.79 5.84 50.73
C ASN A 55 -10.75 4.75 51.05
N GLN A 56 -9.80 4.54 50.15
CA GLN A 56 -8.64 3.68 50.32
C GLN A 56 -7.42 4.51 50.74
N SER A 57 -6.52 3.93 51.54
CA SER A 57 -5.27 4.57 51.97
C SER A 57 -4.23 4.76 50.85
N SER A 58 -4.51 4.30 49.63
CA SER A 58 -3.61 4.42 48.48
C SER A 58 -3.64 5.83 47.84
N PRO A 59 -2.54 6.30 47.24
CA PRO A 59 -2.48 7.57 46.51
C PRO A 59 -3.56 7.65 45.41
N LEU A 60 -4.04 8.87 45.13
CA LEU A 60 -5.00 9.10 44.04
C LEU A 60 -4.30 8.92 42.69
N ILE A 61 -4.97 8.24 41.77
CA ILE A 61 -4.53 8.09 40.39
C ILE A 61 -4.71 9.45 39.69
N PRO A 62 -3.68 9.99 39.04
CA PRO A 62 -3.81 11.23 38.28
C PRO A 62 -4.69 11.02 37.03
N LEU A 63 -5.50 12.03 36.70
CA LEU A 63 -6.40 12.01 35.55
C LEU A 63 -5.63 12.00 34.22
N PHE A 64 -6.26 11.49 33.18
CA PHE A 64 -5.72 11.47 31.84
C PHE A 64 -5.90 12.84 31.17
N CYS A 65 -4.85 13.33 30.51
CA CYS A 65 -4.97 14.57 29.77
C CYS A 65 -5.81 14.35 28.52
N ASN A 66 -6.93 15.08 28.43
CA ASN A 66 -7.68 15.19 27.20
C ASN A 66 -7.00 16.20 26.27
N PRO A 67 -6.54 15.82 25.07
CA PRO A 67 -5.91 16.77 24.15
C PRO A 67 -6.90 17.79 23.56
N PHE A 68 -8.21 17.54 23.70
CA PHE A 68 -9.27 18.38 23.15
C PHE A 68 -10.17 18.98 24.24
N GLU A 69 -10.66 20.18 24.00
CA GLU A 69 -11.77 20.78 24.76
C GLU A 69 -13.13 20.31 24.23
N SER A 70 -14.21 20.66 24.93
CA SER A 70 -15.61 20.42 24.50
C SER A 70 -15.94 21.00 23.12
N LYS A 71 -15.21 22.05 22.70
CA LYS A 71 -15.30 22.63 21.35
C LYS A 71 -14.38 21.97 20.32
N LEU A 72 -13.72 20.86 20.67
CA LEU A 72 -12.77 20.10 19.86
C LEU A 72 -11.52 20.88 19.44
N THR A 73 -11.23 21.97 20.15
CA THR A 73 -9.98 22.73 20.02
C THR A 73 -8.87 22.06 20.81
N VAL A 74 -7.64 22.11 20.28
CA VAL A 74 -6.47 21.57 20.97
C VAL A 74 -6.20 22.40 22.22
N ARG A 75 -5.97 21.72 23.35
CA ARG A 75 -5.60 22.36 24.61
C ARG A 75 -4.29 21.83 25.17
N GLN A 76 -3.72 22.61 26.07
CA GLN A 76 -2.65 22.12 26.94
C GLN A 76 -3.23 21.38 28.15
N CYS A 77 -2.49 20.38 28.61
CA CYS A 77 -2.85 19.63 29.80
C CYS A 77 -2.75 20.51 31.05
N ALA A 78 -3.72 20.38 31.94
CA ALA A 78 -3.71 21.07 33.22
C ALA A 78 -2.65 20.46 34.17
N PRO A 79 -2.14 21.22 35.14
CA PRO A 79 -1.22 20.69 36.14
C PRO A 79 -1.84 19.50 36.88
N GLY A 80 -1.13 18.37 36.91
CA GLY A 80 -1.58 17.13 37.56
C GLY A 80 -2.29 16.13 36.64
N GLU A 81 -2.60 16.52 35.39
CA GLU A 81 -3.01 15.57 34.35
C GLU A 81 -1.80 14.84 33.77
N VAL A 82 -1.98 13.59 33.33
CA VAL A 82 -0.94 12.82 32.66
C VAL A 82 -1.10 12.86 31.15
N THR A 83 -0.02 13.20 30.44
CA THR A 83 0.00 13.25 28.98
C THR A 83 -0.14 11.86 28.34
N LEU A 84 -0.56 11.82 27.07
CA LEU A 84 -0.70 10.57 26.30
C LEU A 84 0.58 9.72 26.29
N GLU A 85 1.75 10.35 26.21
CA GLU A 85 3.05 9.68 26.13
C GLU A 85 3.45 9.02 27.47
N ASN A 86 3.04 9.62 28.59
CA ASN A 86 3.50 9.21 29.92
C ASN A 86 2.45 8.44 30.72
N ALA A 87 1.18 8.44 30.30
CA ALA A 87 0.05 7.86 31.05
C ALA A 87 0.29 6.42 31.49
N ILE A 88 0.70 5.55 30.55
CA ILE A 88 0.96 4.13 30.83
C ILE A 88 2.07 3.97 31.88
N THR A 89 3.17 4.71 31.72
CA THR A 89 4.31 4.67 32.63
C THR A 89 3.95 5.18 34.03
N VAL A 90 3.19 6.26 34.13
CA VAL A 90 2.78 6.85 35.41
C VAL A 90 1.79 5.94 36.13
N TRP A 91 0.76 5.45 35.44
CA TRP A 91 -0.27 4.59 36.05
C TRP A 91 0.25 3.23 36.48
N LYS A 92 1.33 2.73 35.87
CA LYS A 92 2.00 1.50 36.31
C LYS A 92 2.44 1.54 37.77
N ASN A 93 2.76 2.72 38.31
CA ASN A 93 3.13 2.90 39.71
C ASN A 93 1.95 2.80 40.69
N TYR A 94 0.71 2.76 40.17
CA TYR A 94 -0.52 2.64 40.96
C TYR A 94 -1.12 1.22 40.88
N THR A 95 -0.44 0.31 40.19
CA THR A 95 -0.86 -1.08 40.02
C THR A 95 -0.57 -1.89 41.28
N CYS A 96 -1.55 -2.67 41.72
CA CYS A 96 -1.43 -3.60 42.83
C CYS A 96 -1.21 -5.04 42.35
N GLU A 97 -0.67 -5.89 43.23
CA GLU A 97 -0.70 -7.34 43.09
C GLU A 97 -2.07 -7.86 43.52
N VAL A 98 -2.62 -8.81 42.77
CA VAL A 98 -3.98 -9.33 42.99
C VAL A 98 -3.97 -10.70 43.65
N SER A 99 -4.99 -10.95 44.48
CA SER A 99 -5.28 -12.27 45.04
C SER A 99 -5.92 -13.20 44.01
N SER A 100 -6.09 -14.47 44.38
CA SER A 100 -6.88 -15.44 43.60
C SER A 100 -8.34 -15.01 43.40
N SER A 101 -8.85 -14.09 44.22
CA SER A 101 -10.19 -13.50 44.10
C SER A 101 -10.22 -12.21 43.25
N GLY A 102 -9.07 -11.76 42.72
CA GLY A 102 -8.98 -10.57 41.87
C GLY A 102 -8.90 -9.23 42.59
N ASN A 103 -8.75 -9.24 43.92
CA ASN A 103 -8.67 -8.02 44.73
C ASN A 103 -7.20 -7.64 44.99
N CYS A 104 -6.92 -6.36 45.13
CA CYS A 104 -5.58 -5.88 45.50
C CYS A 104 -5.15 -6.40 46.88
N ILE A 105 -3.99 -7.05 46.96
CA ILE A 105 -3.32 -7.46 48.20
C ILE A 105 -2.32 -6.39 48.64
N THR A 106 -1.61 -5.78 47.69
CA THR A 106 -0.64 -4.72 47.94
C THR A 106 -1.27 -3.33 47.80
N PRO A 107 -0.69 -2.28 48.43
CA PRO A 107 -1.19 -0.92 48.29
C PRO A 107 -1.10 -0.46 46.82
N GLY A 108 -2.27 -0.34 46.19
CA GLY A 108 -2.47 0.17 44.84
C GLY A 108 -3.97 0.23 44.54
N ARG A 109 -4.35 0.98 43.52
CA ARG A 109 -5.77 1.18 43.14
C ARG A 109 -6.14 0.51 41.82
N ILE A 110 -5.15 0.13 41.03
CA ILE A 110 -5.33 -0.43 39.69
C ILE A 110 -4.96 -1.91 39.74
N THR A 111 -5.87 -2.81 39.34
CA THR A 111 -5.53 -4.21 39.11
C THR A 111 -4.86 -4.37 37.74
N PRO A 112 -4.05 -5.42 37.50
CA PRO A 112 -3.44 -5.65 36.19
C PRO A 112 -4.47 -5.69 35.04
N THR A 113 -5.65 -6.25 35.29
CA THR A 113 -6.74 -6.29 34.30
C THR A 113 -7.27 -4.90 33.93
N ILE A 114 -7.45 -4.02 34.93
CA ILE A 114 -7.87 -2.64 34.70
C ILE A 114 -6.75 -1.87 33.99
N TYR A 115 -5.50 -2.06 34.40
CA TYR A 115 -4.34 -1.43 33.77
C TYR A 115 -4.28 -1.72 32.27
N ASP A 116 -4.45 -2.98 31.86
CA ASP A 116 -4.43 -3.36 30.44
C ASP A 116 -5.58 -2.71 29.65
N GLN A 117 -6.77 -2.60 30.25
CA GLN A 117 -7.91 -1.90 29.63
C GLN A 117 -7.63 -0.40 29.47
N MET A 118 -7.09 0.25 30.51
CA MET A 118 -6.69 1.66 30.46
C MET A 118 -5.61 1.88 29.39
N ALA A 119 -4.61 1.00 29.32
CA ALA A 119 -3.55 1.07 28.32
C ALA A 119 -4.10 0.93 26.88
N GLY A 120 -5.10 0.07 26.68
CA GLY A 120 -5.82 -0.04 25.41
C GLY A 120 -6.49 1.27 25.00
N VAL A 121 -7.17 1.95 25.94
CA VAL A 121 -7.80 3.26 25.69
C VAL A 121 -6.75 4.34 25.38
N VAL A 122 -5.64 4.37 26.13
CA VAL A 122 -4.54 5.31 25.89
C VAL A 122 -3.95 5.11 24.49
N ASN A 123 -3.69 3.86 24.08
CA ASN A 123 -3.16 3.55 22.75
C ASN A 123 -4.12 3.94 21.63
N ALA A 124 -5.42 3.69 21.81
CA ALA A 124 -6.44 4.11 20.84
C ALA A 124 -6.50 5.65 20.72
N THR A 125 -6.51 6.35 21.85
CA THR A 125 -6.49 7.82 21.93
C THR A 125 -5.22 8.38 21.28
N TYR A 126 -4.06 7.77 21.55
CA TYR A 126 -2.78 8.14 20.96
C TYR A 126 -2.81 7.98 19.44
N GLY A 127 -3.34 6.85 18.95
CA GLY A 127 -3.46 6.60 17.53
C GLY A 127 -4.39 7.60 16.83
N LEU A 128 -5.57 7.85 17.39
CA LEU A 128 -6.52 8.82 16.85
C LEU A 128 -5.97 10.26 16.85
N TYR A 129 -5.25 10.64 17.91
CA TYR A 129 -4.65 11.96 18.03
C TYR A 129 -3.49 12.18 17.06
N HIS A 130 -2.56 11.22 16.97
CA HIS A 130 -1.33 11.37 16.19
C HIS A 130 -1.54 11.06 14.70
N TYR A 131 -2.29 10.02 14.38
CA TYR A 131 -2.51 9.59 12.99
C TYR A 131 -3.76 10.19 12.36
N GLY A 132 -4.70 10.75 13.13
CA GLY A 132 -5.94 11.34 12.62
C GLY A 132 -5.73 12.38 11.50
N PRO A 133 -4.85 13.39 11.67
CA PRO A 133 -4.57 14.38 10.63
C PRO A 133 -4.00 13.75 9.36
N PHE A 134 -2.99 12.88 9.49
CA PHE A 134 -2.40 12.18 8.35
C PHE A 134 -3.40 11.32 7.58
N LEU A 135 -4.26 10.57 8.29
CA LEU A 135 -5.32 9.78 7.67
C LEU A 135 -6.33 10.67 6.94
N THR A 136 -6.58 11.87 7.44
CA THR A 136 -7.48 12.83 6.77
C THR A 136 -6.87 13.36 5.49
N ASP A 137 -5.59 13.73 5.50
CA ASP A 137 -4.87 14.21 4.32
C ASP A 137 -4.74 13.12 3.24
N LEU A 138 -4.63 11.85 3.66
CA LEU A 138 -4.57 10.72 2.74
C LEU A 138 -5.92 10.49 2.02
N VAL A 139 -7.03 10.68 2.72
CA VAL A 139 -8.39 10.44 2.22
C VAL A 139 -8.93 11.65 1.45
N ASP A 140 -8.43 12.87 1.70
CA ASP A 140 -8.75 14.09 0.92
C ASP A 140 -8.26 14.04 -0.54
N CYS A 141 -7.49 13.01 -0.92
CA CYS A 141 -7.02 12.72 -2.27
C CYS A 141 -6.28 13.83 -3.02
N THR A 142 -6.08 14.99 -2.39
CA THR A 142 -5.20 16.07 -2.82
C THR A 142 -3.77 15.56 -2.93
N PHE A 143 -3.29 14.87 -1.89
CA PHE A 143 -1.97 14.24 -1.89
C PHE A 143 -1.79 13.20 -3.01
N LEU A 144 -2.77 12.31 -3.18
CA LEU A 144 -2.74 11.27 -4.20
C LEU A 144 -2.83 11.85 -5.61
N ARG A 145 -3.67 12.87 -5.81
CA ARG A 145 -3.82 13.58 -7.08
C ARG A 145 -2.53 14.27 -7.48
N GLU A 146 -1.88 14.98 -6.56
CA GLU A 146 -0.59 15.64 -6.82
C GLU A 146 0.50 14.62 -7.14
N THR A 147 0.58 13.54 -6.38
CA THR A 147 1.59 12.50 -6.60
C THR A 147 1.39 11.80 -7.94
N PHE A 148 0.17 11.42 -8.30
CA PHE A 148 -0.10 10.77 -9.58
C PHE A 148 0.03 11.73 -10.77
N ALA A 149 -0.32 13.01 -10.60
CA ALA A 149 -0.07 14.03 -11.62
C ALA A 149 1.44 14.24 -11.82
N ASP A 150 2.23 14.26 -10.75
CA ASP A 150 3.70 14.39 -10.84
C ASP A 150 4.33 13.17 -11.52
N ILE A 151 3.91 11.95 -11.13
CA ILE A 151 4.40 10.70 -11.74
C ILE A 151 4.04 10.65 -13.23
N SER A 152 2.80 10.99 -13.57
CA SER A 152 2.31 11.01 -14.95
C SER A 152 3.11 12.00 -15.80
N ASN A 153 3.34 13.21 -15.30
CA ASN A 153 4.03 14.24 -16.06
C ASN A 153 5.55 14.01 -16.16
N ASN A 154 6.21 13.52 -15.10
CA ASN A 154 7.67 13.45 -15.05
C ASN A 154 8.24 12.09 -15.46
N TYR A 155 7.53 10.99 -15.23
CA TYR A 155 8.10 9.64 -15.37
C TYR A 155 7.48 8.83 -16.52
N CYS A 156 6.20 8.99 -16.82
CA CYS A 156 5.55 8.30 -17.94
C CYS A 156 6.12 8.63 -19.33
N PRO A 157 6.48 9.88 -19.70
CA PRO A 157 6.98 10.16 -21.05
C PRO A 157 8.34 9.53 -21.35
N GLY A 158 9.17 9.30 -20.33
CA GLY A 158 10.41 8.53 -20.48
C GLY A 158 10.11 7.07 -20.82
N LEU A 159 9.15 6.48 -20.11
CA LEU A 159 8.78 5.08 -20.25
C LEU A 159 8.13 4.76 -21.61
N THR A 160 7.24 5.64 -22.09
CA THR A 160 6.63 5.51 -23.42
C THR A 160 7.69 5.57 -24.52
N ARG A 161 8.66 6.49 -24.39
CA ARG A 161 9.75 6.61 -25.34
C ARG A 161 10.60 5.34 -25.39
N PHE A 162 10.98 4.77 -24.24
CA PHE A 162 11.74 3.51 -24.21
C PHE A 162 10.95 2.32 -24.78
N ALA A 163 9.65 2.23 -24.48
CA ALA A 163 8.79 1.19 -25.05
C ALA A 163 8.69 1.29 -26.59
N GLU A 164 8.65 2.51 -27.12
CA GLU A 164 8.67 2.76 -28.57
C GLU A 164 9.98 2.28 -29.21
N TRP A 165 11.14 2.60 -28.61
CA TRP A 165 12.44 2.10 -29.08
C TRP A 165 12.53 0.57 -29.06
N ILE A 166 12.01 -0.07 -28.01
CA ILE A 166 11.97 -1.53 -27.89
C ILE A 166 11.05 -2.13 -28.97
N TYR A 167 9.89 -1.52 -29.22
CA TYR A 167 8.96 -1.95 -30.25
C TYR A 167 9.57 -1.87 -31.66
N VAL A 168 10.22 -0.75 -31.99
CA VAL A 168 10.95 -0.59 -33.25
C VAL A 168 12.05 -1.66 -33.39
N GLY A 169 12.78 -1.94 -32.31
CA GLY A 169 13.77 -3.03 -32.29
C GLY A 169 13.16 -4.40 -32.57
N LEU A 170 12.04 -4.73 -31.93
CA LEU A 170 11.31 -5.99 -32.15
C LEU A 170 10.81 -6.15 -33.59
N VAL A 171 10.27 -5.07 -34.18
CA VAL A 171 9.80 -5.07 -35.57
C VAL A 171 10.96 -5.31 -36.54
N LEU A 172 12.11 -4.66 -36.34
CA LEU A 172 13.29 -4.86 -37.18
C LEU A 172 13.81 -6.31 -37.12
N VAL A 173 13.88 -6.89 -35.92
CA VAL A 173 14.30 -8.29 -35.73
C VAL A 173 13.32 -9.25 -36.42
N SER A 174 12.01 -9.02 -36.26
CA SER A 174 10.96 -9.79 -36.94
C SER A 174 11.13 -9.78 -38.46
N VAL A 175 11.31 -8.60 -39.06
CA VAL A 175 11.49 -8.45 -40.51
C VAL A 175 12.77 -9.15 -40.98
N ALA A 176 13.88 -9.03 -40.25
CA ALA A 176 15.14 -9.67 -40.59
C ALA A 176 15.03 -11.21 -40.59
N VAL A 177 14.35 -11.78 -39.60
CA VAL A 177 14.10 -13.23 -39.53
C VAL A 177 13.24 -13.69 -40.71
N MET A 178 12.16 -12.98 -41.03
CA MET A 178 11.30 -13.31 -42.17
C MET A 178 12.08 -13.26 -43.49
N MET A 179 12.90 -12.23 -43.71
CA MET A 179 13.75 -12.13 -44.89
C MET A 179 14.77 -13.27 -44.97
N SER A 180 15.41 -13.61 -43.84
CA SER A 180 16.35 -14.74 -43.77
C SER A 180 15.69 -16.06 -44.16
N LEU A 181 14.49 -16.34 -43.66
CA LEU A 181 13.73 -17.55 -44.02
C LEU A 181 13.36 -17.59 -45.50
N ILE A 182 12.96 -16.46 -46.09
CA ILE A 182 12.65 -16.37 -47.53
C ILE A 182 13.89 -16.67 -48.37
N PHE A 183 15.04 -16.03 -48.06
CA PHE A 183 16.29 -16.30 -48.76
C PHE A 183 16.71 -17.77 -48.64
N TRP A 184 16.53 -18.38 -47.47
CA TRP A 184 16.87 -19.78 -47.23
C TRP A 184 16.03 -20.71 -48.12
N ILE A 185 14.72 -20.48 -48.22
CA ILE A 185 13.81 -21.25 -49.09
C ILE A 185 14.19 -21.13 -50.56
N ILE A 186 14.52 -19.91 -51.04
CA ILE A 186 14.90 -19.68 -52.43
C ILE A 186 16.21 -20.42 -52.76
N PHE A 187 17.23 -20.27 -51.92
CA PHE A 187 18.51 -20.91 -52.11
C PHE A 187 18.40 -22.44 -52.13
N GLU A 188 17.57 -23.01 -51.25
CA GLU A 188 17.37 -24.44 -51.21
C GLU A 188 16.55 -24.95 -52.40
N ARG A 189 15.61 -24.15 -52.90
CA ARG A 189 14.90 -24.42 -54.17
C ARG A 189 15.87 -24.43 -55.34
N GLU A 190 16.75 -23.44 -55.44
CA GLU A 190 17.77 -23.36 -56.50
C GLU A 190 18.76 -24.53 -56.43
N LYS A 191 19.25 -24.87 -55.24
CA LYS A 191 20.07 -26.07 -55.02
C LYS A 191 19.35 -27.35 -55.45
N ARG A 192 18.06 -27.51 -55.12
CA ARG A 192 17.26 -28.66 -55.57
C ARG A 192 17.09 -28.69 -57.09
N LEU A 193 16.91 -27.54 -57.75
CA LEU A 193 16.80 -27.44 -59.20
C LEU A 193 18.13 -27.78 -59.91
N HIS A 194 19.27 -27.25 -59.44
CA HIS A 194 20.59 -27.60 -59.97
C HIS A 194 20.96 -29.07 -59.69
N GLY A 195 20.54 -29.62 -58.56
CA GLY A 195 20.66 -31.05 -58.26
C GLY A 195 19.86 -31.93 -59.23
N ARG A 196 18.60 -31.58 -59.53
CA ARG A 196 17.77 -32.30 -60.50
C ARG A 196 18.29 -32.19 -61.94
N ALA A 197 18.81 -31.03 -62.35
CA ALA A 197 19.42 -30.85 -63.68
C ALA A 197 20.68 -31.71 -63.88
N LYS A 198 21.48 -31.93 -62.82
CA LYS A 198 22.61 -32.87 -62.86
C LYS A 198 22.15 -34.32 -63.02
N VAL A 199 21.09 -34.73 -62.32
CA VAL A 199 20.52 -36.09 -62.45
C VAL A 199 19.91 -36.32 -63.83
N HIS A 200 19.21 -35.35 -64.40
CA HIS A 200 18.59 -35.48 -65.72
C HIS A 200 19.62 -35.56 -66.87
N ARG A 201 20.78 -34.90 -66.75
CA ARG A 201 21.91 -35.06 -67.70
C ARG A 201 22.57 -36.44 -67.63
N LEU A 202 22.58 -37.07 -66.45
CA LEU A 202 23.16 -38.40 -66.28
C LEU A 202 22.26 -39.53 -66.82
N VAL A 203 20.94 -39.32 -66.89
CA VAL A 203 19.97 -40.33 -67.35
C VAL A 203 19.65 -40.23 -68.86
N GLY A 204 19.95 -39.10 -69.52
CA GLY A 204 19.59 -38.83 -70.92
C GLY A 204 20.66 -39.07 -72.01
N GLY A 205 21.76 -39.78 -71.72
CA GLY A 205 22.82 -40.05 -72.71
C GLY A 205 22.53 -41.27 -73.62
N PRO A 206 22.75 -41.19 -74.95
CA PRO A 206 22.31 -42.23 -75.88
C PRO A 206 23.25 -43.45 -75.89
N TYR A 207 22.67 -44.65 -75.78
CA TYR A 207 23.34 -45.92 -76.07
C TYR A 207 23.67 -46.01 -77.57
N LYS A 208 24.97 -46.12 -77.93
CA LYS A 208 25.39 -46.60 -79.25
C LYS A 208 26.07 -47.96 -79.15
N MET A 209 25.36 -48.97 -79.66
CA MET A 209 25.85 -50.29 -80.06
C MET A 209 26.79 -50.19 -81.27
N LYS A 210 27.93 -50.91 -81.23
CA LYS A 210 28.69 -51.41 -82.40
C LYS A 210 29.68 -52.48 -81.90
N ALA A 211 29.29 -53.76 -81.89
CA ALA A 211 29.51 -54.75 -82.96
C ALA A 211 31.01 -55.12 -83.14
N MET A 212 31.39 -56.25 -82.55
CA MET A 212 32.65 -56.97 -82.78
C MET A 212 32.26 -58.34 -83.39
N LEU A 213 32.74 -58.65 -84.60
CA LEU A 213 32.65 -59.99 -85.19
C LEU A 213 34.03 -60.42 -85.71
N PRO A 214 34.32 -61.74 -85.75
CA PRO A 214 35.67 -62.29 -85.72
C PRO A 214 36.15 -62.76 -87.11
N PRO A 215 37.25 -63.50 -87.17
CA PRO A 215 37.12 -64.94 -87.45
C PRO A 215 37.59 -65.85 -86.30
#